data_AF-D5RFH9-F1
#
_entry.id   AF-D5RFH9-F1
#
_cell.length_a   1.000
_cell.length_b   1.000
_cell.length_c   1.000
_cell.angle_alpha   90.00
_cell.angle_beta   90.00
_cell.angle_gamma   90.00
#
_symmetry.space_group_name_H-M   'P 1'
#
loop_
_entity.id
_entity.type
_entity.pdbx_description
1 polymer ?
#
loop_
_entity_poly.entity_id
_entity_poly.type
_entity_poly.pdbx_seq_one_letter_code
_entity_poly.pdbx_strand_id
1 'polypeptide(L)'
;MKNDNEELLNLAEFKEKISEVSKSNKENFIDSDIEIINFDEVKKAYCKKRSNIAYPPKSNDGLYVTNDCIVFLEFKNANTKDIDQYELAKKNYDSICMLSDILGISIREIRGKTKYILVYSSEKNSIIDFGQALLKKNSPPNNELESKKKNCFGQKKFLNYLYSNVEALNDKEFKEKYLGKEII
;
A
#
# COMPACT_ATOMS: atom_id res chain seq x y z
N MET A 1 -30.35 16.60 16.56
CA MET A 1 -29.02 16.08 16.13
C MET A 1 -28.47 17.09 15.16
N LYS A 2 -27.28 17.64 15.43
CA LYS A 2 -26.61 18.53 14.47
C LYS A 2 -26.27 17.69 13.24
N ASN A 3 -26.48 18.26 12.06
CA ASN A 3 -26.02 17.65 10.82
C ASN A 3 -24.50 17.77 10.79
N ASP A 4 -23.79 16.72 11.18
CA ASP A 4 -22.31 16.66 11.17
C ASP A 4 -21.73 16.53 9.73
N ASN A 5 -22.52 16.84 8.70
CA ASN A 5 -22.15 16.74 7.29
C ASN A 5 -21.15 17.83 6.84
N GLU A 6 -20.68 18.72 7.72
CA GLU A 6 -19.66 19.74 7.43
C GLU A 6 -18.21 19.25 7.65
N GLU A 7 -17.98 18.04 8.19
CA GLU A 7 -16.64 17.63 8.67
C GLU A 7 -15.86 16.63 7.79
N LEU A 8 -16.38 16.22 6.63
CA LEU A 8 -15.70 15.25 5.79
C LEU A 8 -14.43 15.86 5.18
N LEU A 9 -13.29 15.16 5.33
CA LEU A 9 -12.02 15.60 4.75
C LEU A 9 -12.10 15.48 3.22
N ASN A 10 -11.84 16.58 2.51
CA ASN A 10 -11.77 16.54 1.04
C ASN A 10 -10.47 15.85 0.59
N LEU A 11 -10.56 14.55 0.33
CA LEU A 11 -9.41 13.72 -0.06
C LEU A 11 -8.70 14.22 -1.33
N ALA A 12 -9.41 14.91 -2.22
CA ALA A 12 -8.85 15.39 -3.49
C ALA A 12 -7.75 16.45 -3.32
N GLU A 13 -7.72 17.16 -2.19
CA GLU A 13 -6.68 18.16 -1.87
C GLU A 13 -5.32 17.54 -1.58
N PHE A 14 -5.28 16.24 -1.29
CA PHE A 14 -4.05 15.51 -0.96
C PHE A 14 -3.52 14.71 -2.15
N LYS A 15 -3.92 15.06 -3.37
CA LYS A 15 -3.39 14.40 -4.57
C LYS A 15 -1.93 14.77 -4.78
N GLU A 16 -1.11 13.76 -4.97
CA GLU A 16 0.30 13.87 -5.30
C GLU A 16 0.68 12.79 -6.31
N LYS A 17 1.74 13.04 -7.09
CA LYS A 17 2.27 12.05 -8.03
C LYS A 17 2.76 10.81 -7.27
N ILE A 18 2.62 9.62 -7.87
CA ILE A 18 3.18 8.39 -7.31
C ILE A 18 4.69 8.53 -7.04
N SER A 19 5.41 9.28 -7.87
CA SER A 19 6.83 9.58 -7.65
C SER A 19 7.12 10.29 -6.33
N GLU A 20 6.19 11.12 -5.84
CA GLU A 20 6.28 11.80 -4.54
C GLU A 20 5.81 10.90 -3.40
N VAL A 21 4.66 10.23 -3.57
CA VAL A 21 4.06 9.36 -2.54
C VAL A 21 4.93 8.14 -2.24
N SER A 22 5.65 7.61 -3.25
CA SER A 22 6.51 6.43 -3.09
C SER A 22 7.94 6.75 -2.62
N LYS A 23 8.24 8.01 -2.27
CA LYS A 23 9.60 8.41 -1.86
C LYS A 23 10.09 7.62 -0.65
N SER A 24 11.30 7.11 -0.76
CA SER A 24 12.03 6.44 0.33
C SER A 24 13.44 7.01 0.38
N ASN A 25 13.87 7.51 1.56
CA ASN A 25 15.19 8.14 1.74
C ASN A 25 15.51 9.25 0.72
N LYS A 26 14.51 10.05 0.32
CA LYS A 26 14.59 11.14 -0.67
C LYS A 26 14.74 10.70 -2.13
N GLU A 27 14.70 9.41 -2.42
CA GLU A 27 14.68 8.86 -3.78
C GLU A 27 13.26 8.39 -4.14
N ASN A 28 12.86 8.64 -5.38
CA ASN A 28 11.59 8.17 -5.92
C ASN A 28 11.68 6.66 -6.13
N PHE A 29 10.80 5.88 -5.49
CA PHE A 29 10.79 4.42 -5.68
C PHE A 29 10.08 4.03 -6.98
N ILE A 30 8.92 4.64 -7.24
CA ILE A 30 8.15 4.44 -8.46
C ILE A 30 8.09 5.76 -9.23
N ASP A 31 8.80 5.83 -10.35
CA ASP A 31 8.72 6.98 -11.25
C ASP A 31 7.43 6.92 -12.08
N SER A 32 6.51 7.84 -11.81
CA SER A 32 5.19 7.94 -12.46
C SER A 32 4.51 9.26 -12.12
N ASP A 33 3.97 9.94 -13.13
CA ASP A 33 3.22 11.19 -13.00
C ASP A 33 1.73 10.98 -12.64
N ILE A 34 1.24 9.73 -12.60
CA ILE A 34 -0.12 9.44 -12.13
C ILE A 34 -0.32 9.97 -10.72
N GLU A 35 -1.37 10.75 -10.51
CA GLU A 35 -1.73 11.30 -9.21
C GLU A 35 -2.59 10.32 -8.42
N ILE A 36 -2.22 10.13 -7.15
CA ILE A 36 -2.97 9.39 -6.16
C ILE A 36 -3.10 10.24 -4.89
N ILE A 37 -3.99 9.87 -3.98
CA ILE A 37 -4.09 10.58 -2.70
C ILE A 37 -2.92 10.15 -1.81
N ASN A 38 -2.11 11.10 -1.34
CA ASN A 38 -1.09 10.88 -0.33
C ASN A 38 -1.76 10.64 1.03
N PHE A 39 -1.83 9.37 1.42
CA PHE A 39 -2.59 9.00 2.61
C PHE A 39 -1.81 9.26 3.91
N ASP A 40 -0.49 9.48 3.82
CA ASP A 40 0.31 10.03 4.91
C ASP A 40 -0.06 11.48 5.24
N GLU A 41 -0.33 12.32 4.23
CA GLU A 41 -0.83 13.69 4.44
C GLU A 41 -2.29 13.70 4.91
N VAL A 42 -3.12 12.81 4.39
CA VAL A 42 -4.49 12.60 4.92
C VAL A 42 -4.43 12.26 6.40
N LYS A 43 -3.58 11.32 6.82
CA LYS A 43 -3.37 11.00 8.24
C LYS A 43 -2.95 12.24 9.03
N LYS A 44 -2.00 13.05 8.54
CA LYS A 44 -1.59 14.29 9.24
C LYS A 44 -2.76 15.25 9.43
N ALA A 45 -3.56 15.48 8.39
CA ALA A 45 -4.74 16.34 8.46
C ALA A 45 -5.83 15.76 9.38
N TYR A 46 -6.08 14.45 9.28
CA TYR A 46 -7.01 13.70 10.12
C TYR A 46 -6.67 13.81 11.60
N CYS A 47 -5.38 13.65 11.95
CA CYS A 47 -4.88 13.82 13.30
C CYS A 47 -4.94 15.28 13.77
N LYS A 48 -4.59 16.25 12.91
CA LYS A 48 -4.64 17.68 13.27
C LYS A 48 -6.05 18.15 13.61
N LYS A 49 -7.07 17.63 12.90
CA LYS A 49 -8.48 17.95 13.16
C LYS A 49 -9.01 17.36 14.49
N ARG A 50 -8.35 16.32 15.02
CA ARG A 50 -8.75 15.65 16.27
C ARG A 50 -7.77 16.01 17.38
N SER A 51 -8.22 16.77 18.38
CA SER A 51 -7.38 17.06 19.54
C SER A 51 -7.02 15.78 20.30
N ASN A 52 -5.78 15.69 20.80
CA ASN A 52 -5.32 14.71 21.78
C ASN A 52 -5.24 13.22 21.36
N ILE A 53 -4.84 12.92 20.13
CA ILE A 53 -4.47 11.53 19.78
C ILE A 53 -3.11 11.20 20.42
N ALA A 54 -3.12 10.47 21.55
CA ALA A 54 -1.91 10.06 22.26
C ALA A 54 -0.99 9.15 21.42
N TYR A 55 -1.59 8.30 20.59
CA TYR A 55 -0.87 7.39 19.69
C TYR A 55 -1.39 7.57 18.27
N PRO A 56 -0.72 8.39 17.44
CA PRO A 56 -1.15 8.62 16.07
C PRO A 56 -1.30 7.29 15.29
N PRO A 57 -2.37 7.13 14.50
CA PRO A 57 -2.50 5.99 13.60
C PRO A 57 -1.31 5.94 12.63
N LYS A 58 -1.00 4.74 12.16
CA LYS A 58 -0.15 4.54 10.99
C LYS A 58 -1.02 4.65 9.73
N SER A 59 -0.39 4.82 8.58
CA SER A 59 -1.07 4.89 7.29
C SER A 59 -0.30 4.10 6.26
N ASN A 60 -1.03 3.50 5.33
CA ASN A 60 -0.48 3.17 4.02
C ASN A 60 -0.06 4.46 3.32
N ASP A 61 0.88 4.37 2.39
CA ASP A 61 1.46 5.58 1.80
C ASP A 61 0.46 6.27 0.85
N GLY A 62 -0.26 5.49 0.03
CA GLY A 62 -1.11 6.02 -1.03
C GLY A 62 -2.53 5.43 -1.07
N LEU A 63 -3.46 6.20 -1.61
CA LEU A 63 -4.84 5.79 -1.89
C LEU A 63 -5.21 6.17 -3.32
N TYR A 64 -5.46 5.17 -4.16
CA TYR A 64 -5.98 5.37 -5.51
C TYR A 64 -7.47 5.09 -5.54
N VAL A 65 -8.25 6.05 -6.07
CA VAL A 65 -9.72 5.97 -6.11
C VAL A 65 -10.19 6.06 -7.54
N THR A 66 -10.99 5.09 -7.96
CA THR A 66 -11.77 5.11 -9.21
C THR A 66 -13.25 5.01 -8.87
N ASN A 67 -14.12 5.10 -9.89
CA ASN A 67 -15.56 4.90 -9.71
C ASN A 67 -15.90 3.51 -9.15
N ASP A 68 -15.08 2.51 -9.47
CA ASP A 68 -15.39 1.10 -9.19
C ASP A 68 -14.61 0.54 -7.98
N CYS A 69 -13.44 1.10 -7.67
CA CYS A 69 -12.60 0.58 -6.61
C CYS A 69 -11.72 1.62 -5.91
N ILE A 70 -11.41 1.32 -4.66
CA ILE A 70 -10.46 2.04 -3.82
C ILE A 70 -9.25 1.11 -3.62
N VAL A 71 -8.04 1.60 -3.82
CA VAL A 71 -6.82 0.80 -3.71
C VAL A 71 -5.85 1.48 -2.75
N PHE A 72 -5.59 0.85 -1.62
CA PHE A 72 -4.50 1.23 -0.75
C PHE A 72 -3.17 0.71 -1.31
N LEU A 73 -2.18 1.59 -1.35
CA LEU A 73 -0.83 1.33 -1.82
C LEU A 73 0.16 1.51 -0.68
N GLU A 74 1.00 0.51 -0.48
CA GLU A 74 2.15 0.57 0.44
C GLU A 74 3.42 0.28 -0.36
N PHE A 75 4.39 1.18 -0.27
CA PHE A 75 5.65 1.14 -0.99
C PHE A 75 6.78 0.74 -0.04
N LYS A 76 7.45 -0.38 -0.34
CA LYS A 76 8.62 -0.85 0.41
C LYS A 76 9.84 -0.97 -0.50
N ASN A 77 10.63 0.09 -0.58
CA ASN A 77 11.94 0.07 -1.21
C ASN A 77 13.01 -0.54 -0.29
N ALA A 78 12.82 -1.80 0.12
CA ALA A 78 13.71 -2.51 1.06
C ALA A 78 13.90 -3.98 0.65
N ASN A 79 14.85 -4.67 1.28
CA ASN A 79 14.93 -6.12 1.16
C ASN A 79 13.72 -6.74 1.87
N THR A 80 13.18 -7.83 1.31
CA THR A 80 12.00 -8.54 1.82
C THR A 80 12.20 -9.18 3.20
N LYS A 81 13.44 -9.31 3.67
CA LYS A 81 13.74 -9.72 5.04
C LYS A 81 13.51 -8.59 6.05
N ASP A 82 13.60 -7.35 5.61
CA ASP A 82 13.46 -6.15 6.45
C ASP A 82 12.02 -5.61 6.45
N ILE A 83 11.12 -6.23 5.69
CA ILE A 83 9.70 -5.87 5.66
C ILE A 83 9.02 -6.46 6.90
N ASP A 84 8.68 -5.56 7.83
CA ASP A 84 7.95 -5.91 9.06
C ASP A 84 6.45 -6.14 8.78
N GLN A 85 6.03 -7.39 8.88
CA GLN A 85 4.64 -7.80 8.66
C GLN A 85 3.66 -7.24 9.70
N TYR A 86 4.13 -6.97 10.92
CA TYR A 86 3.31 -6.39 11.98
C TYR A 86 3.08 -4.90 11.72
N GLU A 87 4.12 -4.18 11.30
CA GLU A 87 3.97 -2.78 10.88
C GLU A 87 2.98 -2.64 9.71
N LEU A 88 3.12 -3.49 8.69
CA LEU A 88 2.18 -3.55 7.56
C LEU A 88 0.74 -3.81 8.03
N ALA A 89 0.56 -4.74 8.98
CA ALA A 89 -0.76 -5.04 9.51
C ALA A 89 -1.37 -3.86 10.27
N LYS A 90 -0.56 -3.14 11.05
CA LYS A 90 -0.99 -1.92 11.75
C LYS A 90 -1.39 -0.82 10.76
N LYS A 91 -0.59 -0.59 9.71
CA LYS A 91 -0.92 0.34 8.63
C LYS A 91 -2.26 0.00 7.97
N ASN A 92 -2.51 -1.28 7.70
CA ASN A 92 -3.76 -1.76 7.09
C ASN A 92 -4.99 -1.50 7.98
N TYR A 93 -4.91 -1.84 9.28
CA TYR A 93 -5.99 -1.55 10.22
C TYR A 93 -6.26 -0.06 10.34
N ASP A 94 -5.23 0.72 10.64
CA ASP A 94 -5.35 2.14 10.92
C ASP A 94 -5.87 2.90 9.68
N SER A 95 -5.42 2.53 8.48
CA SER A 95 -5.86 3.19 7.23
C SER A 95 -7.32 2.96 6.91
N ILE A 96 -7.81 1.72 7.07
CA ILE A 96 -9.22 1.41 6.83
C ILE A 96 -10.10 2.08 7.87
N CYS A 97 -9.69 2.10 9.15
CA CYS A 97 -10.42 2.83 10.20
C CYS A 97 -10.51 4.33 9.88
N MET A 98 -9.40 4.97 9.50
CA MET A 98 -9.41 6.39 9.11
C MET A 98 -10.30 6.64 7.90
N LEU A 99 -10.20 5.82 6.84
CA LEU A 99 -11.00 6.02 5.63
C LEU A 99 -12.50 5.78 5.89
N SER A 100 -12.84 4.76 6.69
CA SER A 100 -14.21 4.47 7.11
C SER A 100 -14.82 5.67 7.85
N ASP A 101 -14.07 6.27 8.77
CA ASP A 101 -14.48 7.45 9.51
C ASP A 101 -14.60 8.70 8.61
N ILE A 102 -13.60 8.94 7.75
CA ILE A 102 -13.60 10.08 6.80
C ILE A 102 -14.78 10.02 5.83
N LEU A 103 -15.20 8.82 5.41
CA LEU A 103 -16.29 8.65 4.44
C LEU A 103 -17.66 8.46 5.11
N GLY A 104 -17.71 8.26 6.43
CA GLY A 104 -18.95 7.95 7.15
C GLY A 104 -19.58 6.62 6.73
N ILE A 105 -18.78 5.66 6.25
CA ILE A 105 -19.25 4.34 5.80
C ILE A 105 -18.66 3.23 6.65
N SER A 106 -19.39 2.13 6.79
CA SER A 106 -18.95 0.98 7.60
C SER A 106 -17.81 0.20 6.94
N ILE A 107 -17.04 -0.55 7.76
CA ILE A 107 -16.06 -1.53 7.27
C ILE A 107 -16.72 -2.55 6.32
N ARG A 108 -17.99 -2.92 6.58
CA ARG A 108 -18.75 -3.84 5.72
C ARG A 108 -18.88 -3.30 4.30
N GLU A 109 -19.22 -2.01 4.16
CA GLU A 109 -19.39 -1.35 2.87
C GLU A 109 -18.05 -1.13 2.17
N ILE A 110 -17.03 -0.68 2.91
CA ILE A 110 -15.74 -0.36 2.33
C ILE A 110 -15.02 -1.61 1.81
N ARG A 111 -15.10 -2.74 2.54
CA ARG A 111 -14.46 -4.02 2.18
C ARG A 111 -14.81 -4.47 0.77
N GLY A 112 -16.05 -4.29 0.33
CA GLY A 112 -16.49 -4.70 -1.02
C GLY A 112 -15.82 -3.91 -2.15
N LYS A 113 -15.31 -2.71 -1.84
CA LYS A 113 -14.76 -1.75 -2.80
C LYS A 113 -13.25 -1.54 -2.66
N THR A 114 -12.64 -1.98 -1.54
CA THR A 114 -11.23 -1.75 -1.25
C THR A 114 -10.33 -2.91 -1.59
N LYS A 115 -9.17 -2.60 -2.17
CA LYS A 115 -8.06 -3.51 -2.41
C LYS A 115 -6.83 -3.00 -1.67
N TYR A 116 -5.92 -3.90 -1.34
CA TYR A 116 -4.61 -3.56 -0.82
C TYR A 116 -3.52 -4.13 -1.72
N ILE A 117 -2.51 -3.29 -2.02
CA ILE A 117 -1.35 -3.68 -2.82
C ILE A 117 -0.10 -3.23 -2.08
N LEU A 118 0.75 -4.21 -1.76
CA LEU A 118 2.13 -3.97 -1.35
C LEU A 118 3.03 -3.97 -2.58
N VAL A 119 3.80 -2.90 -2.78
CA VAL A 119 4.79 -2.78 -3.86
C VAL A 119 6.20 -2.85 -3.26
N TYR A 120 6.99 -3.86 -3.62
CA TYR A 120 8.35 -4.06 -3.09
C TYR A 120 9.43 -3.96 -4.17
N SER A 121 10.66 -3.63 -3.78
CA SER A 121 11.77 -3.43 -4.74
C SER A 121 12.23 -4.75 -5.39
N SER A 122 12.15 -4.85 -6.72
CA SER A 122 12.74 -5.95 -7.48
C SER A 122 14.27 -5.91 -7.46
N GLU A 123 14.88 -4.73 -7.46
CA GLU A 123 16.34 -4.55 -7.44
C GLU A 123 16.95 -5.08 -6.14
N LYS A 124 16.44 -4.64 -4.98
CA LYS A 124 16.92 -5.05 -3.65
C LYS A 124 16.60 -6.50 -3.31
N ASN A 125 15.77 -7.14 -4.12
CA ASN A 125 15.38 -8.53 -4.02
C ASN A 125 15.71 -9.31 -5.29
N SER A 126 16.65 -8.79 -6.09
CA SER A 126 17.16 -9.49 -7.26
C SER A 126 17.90 -10.74 -6.80
N ILE A 127 17.67 -11.84 -7.50
CA ILE A 127 18.44 -13.06 -7.31
C ILE A 127 19.78 -12.79 -7.99
N ILE A 128 20.73 -12.16 -7.29
CA ILE A 128 22.11 -12.03 -7.81
C ILE A 128 22.70 -13.45 -7.81
N ASP A 129 22.62 -14.09 -8.97
CA ASP A 129 22.93 -15.50 -9.19
C ASP A 129 24.34 -15.71 -9.78
N PHE A 130 25.35 -14.99 -9.28
CA PHE A 130 26.74 -15.26 -9.68
C PHE A 130 27.44 -16.26 -8.76
N GLY A 131 27.26 -16.13 -7.43
CA GLY A 131 27.78 -17.11 -6.47
C GLY A 131 26.90 -18.36 -6.33
N GLN A 132 25.61 -18.26 -6.63
CA GLN A 132 24.65 -19.36 -6.53
C GLN A 132 24.64 -20.25 -7.78
N ALA A 133 24.81 -19.71 -8.99
CA ALA A 133 24.93 -20.49 -10.22
C ALA A 133 26.16 -21.43 -10.24
N LEU A 134 27.24 -21.08 -9.54
CA LEU A 134 28.43 -21.93 -9.40
C LEU A 134 28.29 -23.01 -8.31
N LEU A 135 27.41 -22.82 -7.32
CA LEU A 135 27.26 -23.70 -6.16
C LEU A 135 25.97 -24.54 -6.16
N LYS A 136 24.94 -24.14 -6.94
CA LYS A 136 23.63 -24.79 -6.97
C LYS A 136 23.41 -25.57 -8.26
N LYS A 137 24.04 -26.74 -8.39
CA LYS A 137 23.51 -27.77 -9.29
C LYS A 137 22.28 -28.50 -8.72
N ASN A 138 21.98 -28.36 -7.41
CA ASN A 138 20.97 -29.19 -6.72
C ASN A 138 20.06 -28.46 -5.69
N SER A 139 19.93 -27.13 -5.70
CA SER A 139 19.00 -26.45 -4.77
C SER A 139 17.85 -25.80 -5.52
N PRO A 140 16.58 -26.00 -5.09
CA PRO A 140 15.43 -25.41 -5.75
C PRO A 140 15.52 -23.88 -5.72
N PRO A 141 14.89 -23.19 -6.70
CA PRO A 141 14.82 -21.74 -6.72
C PRO A 141 14.21 -21.21 -5.42
N ASN A 142 14.48 -19.94 -5.14
CA ASN A 142 14.31 -19.24 -3.86
C ASN A 142 12.86 -19.28 -3.28
N ASN A 143 12.46 -20.41 -2.68
CA ASN A 143 11.11 -20.68 -2.14
C ASN A 143 10.60 -19.64 -1.14
N GLU A 144 11.48 -18.92 -0.45
CA GLU A 144 11.09 -17.98 0.61
C GLU A 144 10.41 -16.71 0.07
N LEU A 145 10.99 -16.08 -0.96
CA LEU A 145 10.42 -14.86 -1.55
C LEU A 145 9.07 -15.18 -2.21
N GLU A 146 9.00 -16.31 -2.92
CA GLU A 146 7.76 -16.74 -3.55
C GLU A 146 6.67 -17.07 -2.51
N SER A 147 7.03 -17.70 -1.39
CA SER A 147 6.07 -17.95 -0.31
C SER A 147 5.61 -16.64 0.36
N LYS A 148 6.53 -15.69 0.61
CA LYS A 148 6.19 -14.35 1.11
C LYS A 148 5.24 -13.64 0.16
N LYS A 149 5.51 -13.65 -1.15
CA LYS A 149 4.62 -13.08 -2.17
C LYS A 149 3.25 -13.76 -2.20
N LYS A 150 3.20 -15.10 -2.20
CA LYS A 150 1.95 -15.90 -2.16
C LYS A 150 1.10 -15.61 -0.92
N ASN A 151 1.74 -15.31 0.21
CA ASN A 151 1.07 -14.89 1.44
C ASN A 151 0.98 -13.35 1.61
N CYS A 152 1.36 -12.59 0.58
CA CYS A 152 1.41 -11.13 0.57
C CYS A 152 2.07 -10.57 1.84
N PHE A 153 3.21 -11.11 2.25
CA PHE A 153 3.96 -10.69 3.43
C PHE A 153 3.10 -10.72 4.70
N GLY A 154 2.30 -11.78 4.85
CA GLY A 154 1.40 -11.98 5.99
C GLY A 154 0.11 -11.16 5.92
N GLN A 155 -0.09 -10.34 4.89
CA GLN A 155 -1.26 -9.48 4.76
C GLN A 155 -2.46 -10.20 4.14
N LYS A 156 -2.28 -11.42 3.61
CA LYS A 156 -3.39 -12.23 3.05
C LYS A 156 -4.52 -12.50 4.06
N LYS A 157 -4.23 -12.44 5.36
CA LYS A 157 -5.23 -12.51 6.45
C LYS A 157 -6.32 -11.43 6.37
N PHE A 158 -6.08 -10.33 5.64
CA PHE A 158 -7.06 -9.26 5.45
C PHE A 158 -8.01 -9.47 4.28
N LEU A 159 -7.74 -10.46 3.43
CA LEU A 159 -8.63 -10.84 2.33
C LEU A 159 -9.98 -11.27 2.90
N ASN A 160 -11.07 -10.71 2.38
CA ASN A 160 -12.46 -10.88 2.85
C ASN A 160 -12.74 -10.38 4.27
N TYR A 161 -11.74 -9.83 4.96
CA TYR A 161 -11.92 -9.19 6.27
C TYR A 161 -11.94 -7.66 6.16
N LEU A 162 -10.89 -7.05 5.60
CA LEU A 162 -10.82 -5.59 5.35
C LEU A 162 -10.84 -5.23 3.87
N TYR A 163 -10.42 -6.16 3.00
CA TYR A 163 -10.24 -5.91 1.56
C TYR A 163 -10.91 -7.00 0.72
N SER A 164 -11.42 -6.64 -0.46
CA SER A 164 -11.90 -7.59 -1.46
C SER A 164 -10.75 -8.26 -2.22
N ASN A 165 -9.56 -7.63 -2.25
CA ASN A 165 -8.34 -8.21 -2.81
C ASN A 165 -7.10 -7.74 -2.04
N VAL A 166 -6.09 -8.61 -1.93
CA VAL A 166 -4.80 -8.36 -1.32
C VAL A 166 -3.71 -8.90 -2.24
N GLU A 167 -2.84 -8.02 -2.72
CA GLU A 167 -1.75 -8.36 -3.64
C GLU A 167 -0.40 -7.88 -3.12
N ALA A 168 0.66 -8.58 -3.49
CA ALA A 168 2.04 -8.12 -3.34
C ALA A 168 2.74 -8.26 -4.70
N LEU A 169 3.28 -7.14 -5.19
CA LEU A 169 3.91 -7.03 -6.50
C LEU A 169 5.28 -6.39 -6.34
N ASN A 170 6.23 -6.75 -7.19
CA ASN A 170 7.42 -5.92 -7.30
C ASN A 170 7.13 -4.65 -8.11
N ASP A 171 8.03 -3.67 -8.08
CA ASP A 171 7.91 -2.39 -8.79
C ASP A 171 7.68 -2.54 -10.31
N LYS A 172 8.30 -3.54 -10.96
CA LYS A 172 8.10 -3.81 -12.40
C LYS A 172 6.71 -4.37 -12.68
N GLU A 173 6.28 -5.37 -11.90
CA GLU A 173 4.94 -5.97 -12.00
C GLU A 173 3.84 -4.93 -11.72
N PHE A 174 4.07 -4.03 -10.75
CA PHE A 174 3.17 -2.94 -10.46
C PHE A 174 3.07 -1.97 -11.64
N LYS A 175 4.22 -1.56 -12.20
CA LYS A 175 4.27 -0.73 -13.41
C LYS A 175 3.49 -1.39 -14.54
N GLU A 176 3.78 -2.63 -14.91
CA GLU A 176 3.10 -3.35 -15.99
C GLU A 176 1.59 -3.47 -15.79
N LYS A 177 1.14 -3.82 -14.58
CA LYS A 177 -0.28 -4.12 -14.31
C LYS A 177 -1.14 -2.87 -14.12
N TYR A 178 -0.58 -1.82 -13.51
CA TYR A 178 -1.35 -0.66 -13.05
C TYR A 178 -0.97 0.66 -13.72
N LEU A 179 0.25 0.81 -14.24
CA LEU A 179 0.71 2.04 -14.89
C LEU A 179 0.88 1.87 -16.41
N GLY A 180 1.20 0.66 -16.86
CA GLY A 180 1.52 0.31 -18.24
C GLY A 180 0.30 0.05 -19.12
N LYS A 181 -0.89 0.53 -18.74
CA LYS A 181 -2.09 0.46 -19.58
C LYS A 181 -2.28 1.74 -20.39
N GLU A 182 -1.26 2.07 -21.16
CA GLU A 182 -1.46 2.57 -22.51
C GLU A 182 -1.18 1.38 -23.43
N ILE A 183 -2.22 0.69 -23.90
CA ILE A 183 -2.08 -0.20 -25.04
C ILE A 183 -2.66 0.53 -26.24
N ILE A 184 -1.72 1.20 -26.94
CA ILE A 184 -1.68 1.58 -28.37
C ILE A 184 -2.77 2.53 -28.86
#